data_AF-A0AAU9N8V4-F1
#
_entry.id   AF-A0AAU9N8V4-F1
#
_cell.length_a   1.000
_cell.length_b   1.000
_cell.length_c   1.000
_cell.angle_alpha   90.00
_cell.angle_beta   90.00
_cell.angle_gamma   90.00
#
_symmetry.space_group_name_H-M   'P 1'
#
loop_
_entity.id
_entity.type
_entity.pdbx_description
1 polymer ?
#
loop_
_entity_poly.entity_id
_entity_poly.type
_entity_poly.pdbx_seq_one_letter_code
_entity_poly.pdbx_strand_id
1 'polypeptide(L)'
;MVALWGMDGVGKTTMMKKLKEVMIVKKMFNSYVEVVIGEKTDPIAIQQAVAQYHGINLSETTKPARTDKLRKWFADNSDGGKNKFLVILDDVWQPVDMEDIGLSRLPNQGVISGS
;
A
#
# COMPACT_ATOMS: atom_id res chain seq x y z
N MET A 1 -4.77 3.85 -7.33
CA MET A 1 -3.41 4.13 -6.90
C MET A 1 -3.19 5.63 -7.04
N VAL A 2 -2.57 6.25 -6.04
CA VAL A 2 -2.11 7.64 -6.12
C VAL A 2 -0.60 7.61 -5.91
N ALA A 3 0.15 8.29 -6.77
CA ALA A 3 1.61 8.37 -6.69
C ALA A 3 2.03 9.85 -6.63
N LEU A 4 3.00 10.17 -5.78
CA LEU A 4 3.63 11.48 -5.70
C LEU A 4 5.04 11.37 -6.27
N TRP A 5 5.32 12.08 -7.36
CA TRP A 5 6.64 12.11 -8.01
C TRP A 5 7.06 13.56 -8.25
N GLY A 6 8.37 13.85 -8.23
CA GLY A 6 8.90 15.19 -8.44
C GLY A 6 10.32 15.37 -7.91
N MET A 7 10.94 16.52 -8.16
CA MET A 7 12.29 16.86 -7.68
C MET A 7 12.42 16.75 -6.16
N ASP A 8 13.65 16.58 -5.69
CA ASP A 8 13.93 16.63 -4.25
C ASP A 8 13.60 18.03 -3.67
N GLY A 9 13.22 18.09 -2.40
CA GLY A 9 12.89 19.35 -1.72
C GLY A 9 11.53 19.99 -2.06
N VAL A 10 10.76 19.46 -3.03
CA VAL A 10 9.43 20.01 -3.39
C VAL A 10 8.32 19.75 -2.34
N GLY A 11 8.67 19.08 -1.23
CA GLY A 11 7.75 18.89 -0.10
C GLY A 11 6.89 17.62 -0.15
N LYS A 12 7.22 16.61 -0.97
CA LYS A 12 6.50 15.33 -1.05
C LYS A 12 6.32 14.66 0.32
N THR A 13 7.40 14.54 1.09
CA THR A 13 7.38 13.98 2.45
C THR A 13 6.54 14.82 3.41
N THR A 14 6.55 16.16 3.26
CA THR A 14 5.72 17.07 4.05
C THR A 14 4.23 16.88 3.74
N MET A 15 3.87 16.71 2.47
CA MET A 15 2.49 16.40 2.06
C MET A 15 2.04 15.06 2.64
N MET A 16 2.90 14.05 2.61
CA MET A 16 2.58 12.74 3.18
C MET A 16 2.34 12.80 4.69
N LYS A 17 3.14 13.58 5.43
CA LYS A 17 2.92 13.83 6.87
C LYS A 17 1.55 14.46 7.14
N LYS A 18 1.19 15.52 6.42
CA LYS A 18 -0.12 16.18 6.55
C LYS A 18 -1.28 15.23 6.19
N LEU A 19 -1.12 14.40 5.17
CA LEU A 19 -2.13 13.42 4.78
C LEU A 19 -2.36 12.40 5.90
N LYS A 20 -1.28 11.89 6.51
CA LYS A 20 -1.36 10.97 7.67
C LYS A 20 -2.11 11.61 8.85
N GLU A 21 -1.81 12.86 9.19
CA GLU A 21 -2.52 13.59 10.24
C GLU A 21 -4.03 13.66 9.96
N VAL A 22 -4.41 14.05 8.75
CA VAL A 22 -5.82 14.11 8.34
C VAL A 22 -6.48 12.73 8.39
N MET A 23 -5.79 11.68 7.93
CA MET A 23 -6.30 10.31 7.93
C MET A 23 -6.58 9.80 9.35
N ILE A 24 -5.67 10.07 10.29
CA ILE A 24 -5.81 9.68 11.70
C ILE A 24 -6.97 10.44 12.34
N VAL A 25 -7.03 11.77 12.17
CA VAL A 25 -8.08 12.61 12.75
C VAL A 25 -9.45 12.23 12.21
N LYS A 26 -9.56 12.03 10.89
CA LYS A 26 -10.83 11.70 10.23
C LYS A 26 -11.18 10.20 10.28
N LYS A 27 -10.31 9.35 10.84
CA LYS A 27 -10.47 7.89 10.90
C LYS A 27 -10.91 7.28 9.57
N MET A 28 -10.30 7.74 8.48
CA MET A 28 -10.70 7.37 7.11
C MET A 28 -10.34 5.93 6.74
N PHE A 29 -9.35 5.35 7.43
CA PHE A 29 -8.84 4.01 7.23
C PHE A 29 -8.80 3.27 8.55
N ASN A 30 -9.12 1.98 8.52
CA ASN A 30 -9.07 1.10 9.68
C ASN A 30 -7.63 0.73 10.04
N SER A 31 -6.74 0.75 9.04
CA SER A 31 -5.33 0.44 9.20
C SER A 31 -4.50 1.06 8.08
N TYR A 32 -3.28 1.47 8.38
CA TYR A 32 -2.31 1.95 7.41
C TYR A 32 -0.96 1.27 7.63
N VAL A 33 -0.28 0.83 6.57
CA VAL A 33 1.09 0.30 6.64
C VAL A 33 2.02 1.21 5.85
N GLU A 34 3.20 1.47 6.41
CA GLU A 34 4.28 2.22 5.75
C GLU A 34 5.43 1.29 5.42
N VAL A 35 5.83 1.27 4.16
CA VAL A 35 6.91 0.43 3.66
C VAL A 35 7.93 1.33 2.96
N VAL A 36 9.17 1.32 3.43
CA VAL A 36 10.30 1.97 2.75
C VAL A 36 10.89 0.97 1.77
N ILE A 37 10.89 1.30 0.48
CA ILE A 37 11.30 0.38 -0.59
C ILE A 37 12.80 0.48 -0.88
N GLY A 38 13.35 1.70 -0.91
CA GLY A 38 14.72 1.95 -1.31
C GLY A 38 14.98 1.64 -2.79
N GLU A 39 16.25 1.68 -3.21
CA GLU A 39 16.66 1.59 -4.62
C GLU A 39 16.26 0.26 -5.30
N LYS A 40 16.14 -0.82 -4.53
CA LYS A 40 15.75 -2.15 -5.02
C LYS A 40 14.37 -2.54 -4.51
N THR A 41 13.37 -2.40 -5.38
CA THR A 41 12.02 -2.90 -5.12
C THR A 41 12.00 -4.44 -5.12
N ASP A 42 11.88 -5.05 -3.93
CA ASP A 42 11.60 -6.47 -3.78
C ASP A 42 10.14 -6.71 -3.34
N PRO A 43 9.26 -7.24 -4.21
CA PRO A 43 7.88 -7.57 -3.85
C PRO A 43 7.77 -8.47 -2.63
N ILE A 44 8.72 -9.38 -2.39
CA ILE A 44 8.70 -10.27 -1.21
C ILE A 44 8.88 -9.47 0.08
N ALA A 45 9.78 -8.48 0.07
CA ALA A 45 9.98 -7.58 1.20
C ALA A 45 8.71 -6.75 1.49
N ILE A 46 8.03 -6.26 0.45
CA ILE A 46 6.76 -5.53 0.62
C ILE A 46 5.68 -6.44 1.21
N GLN A 47 5.51 -7.64 0.65
CA GLN A 47 4.58 -8.64 1.17
C GLN A 47 4.85 -8.94 2.65
N GLN A 48 6.13 -9.07 3.03
CA GLN A 48 6.53 -9.32 4.42
C GLN A 48 6.20 -8.13 5.34
N ALA A 49 6.46 -6.89 4.91
CA ALA A 49 6.17 -5.69 5.69
C ALA A 49 4.65 -5.51 5.91
N VAL A 50 3.86 -5.69 4.85
CA VAL A 50 2.39 -5.70 4.91
C VAL A 50 1.91 -6.78 5.89
N ALA A 51 2.45 -7.99 5.79
CA ALA A 51 2.09 -9.09 6.67
C ALA A 51 2.41 -8.84 8.14
N GLN A 52 3.63 -8.38 8.44
CA GLN A 52 4.04 -8.06 9.81
C GLN A 52 3.14 -7.00 10.43
N TYR A 53 2.81 -5.95 9.68
CA TYR A 53 1.94 -4.89 10.16
C TYR A 53 0.54 -5.40 10.53
N HIS A 54 0.01 -6.34 9.75
CA HIS A 54 -1.32 -6.92 9.96
C HIS A 54 -1.32 -8.20 10.82
N GLY A 55 -0.18 -8.59 11.39
CA GLY A 55 -0.06 -9.82 12.19
C GLY A 55 -0.27 -11.10 11.38
N ILE A 56 -0.07 -11.04 10.06
CA ILE A 56 -0.23 -12.17 9.15
C ILE A 56 1.05 -13.00 9.17
N ASN A 57 0.94 -14.29 9.46
CA ASN A 57 2.07 -15.21 9.31
C ASN A 57 2.22 -15.63 7.83
N LEU A 58 3.20 -15.07 7.12
CA LEU A 58 3.58 -15.49 5.76
C LEU A 58 4.73 -16.51 5.79
N SER A 59 4.38 -17.80 5.89
CA SER A 59 5.32 -18.93 5.85
C SER A 59 5.64 -19.41 4.43
N GLU A 60 4.90 -18.93 3.44
CA GLU A 60 5.03 -19.29 2.04
C GLU A 60 6.35 -18.74 1.48
N THR A 61 7.08 -19.59 0.75
CA THR A 61 8.41 -19.27 0.21
C THR A 61 8.37 -18.65 -1.19
N THR A 62 7.24 -18.79 -1.90
CA THR A 62 7.08 -18.28 -3.27
C THR A 62 6.27 -17.00 -3.27
N LYS A 63 6.65 -16.05 -4.16
CA LYS A 63 5.95 -14.79 -4.35
C LYS A 63 4.43 -14.99 -4.59
N PRO A 64 3.97 -15.87 -5.50
CA PRO A 64 2.53 -16.05 -5.75
C PRO A 64 1.75 -16.58 -4.54
N ALA A 65 2.31 -17.56 -3.82
CA ALA A 65 1.61 -18.13 -2.66
C ALA A 65 1.45 -17.09 -1.53
N ARG A 66 2.46 -16.22 -1.35
CA ARG A 66 2.38 -15.08 -0.44
C ARG A 66 1.33 -14.06 -0.89
N THR A 67 1.29 -13.76 -2.19
CA THR A 67 0.26 -12.89 -2.81
C THR A 67 -1.16 -13.41 -2.55
N ASP A 68 -1.41 -14.69 -2.80
CA ASP A 68 -2.72 -15.30 -2.63
C ASP A 68 -3.20 -15.24 -1.18
N LYS A 69 -2.28 -15.45 -0.23
CA LYS A 69 -2.57 -15.35 1.20
C LYS A 69 -2.91 -13.94 1.64
N LEU A 70 -2.15 -12.94 1.19
CA LEU A 70 -2.45 -11.53 1.44
C LEU A 70 -3.79 -11.14 0.82
N ARG A 71 -4.05 -11.54 -0.43
CA ARG A 71 -5.33 -11.28 -1.11
C ARG A 71 -6.50 -11.84 -0.33
N LYS A 72 -6.41 -13.10 0.10
CA LYS A 72 -7.44 -13.74 0.92
C LYS A 72 -7.66 -12.98 2.23
N TRP A 73 -6.58 -12.62 2.91
CA TRP A 73 -6.67 -11.86 4.16
C TRP A 73 -7.38 -10.50 3.95
N PHE A 74 -7.02 -9.74 2.92
CA PHE A 74 -7.67 -8.47 2.62
C PHE A 74 -9.15 -8.64 2.30
N ALA A 75 -9.51 -9.67 1.53
CA ALA A 75 -10.91 -9.97 1.21
C ALA A 75 -11.71 -10.27 2.48
N ASP A 76 -11.22 -11.19 3.32
CA ASP A 76 -11.86 -11.63 4.55
C ASP A 76 -12.00 -10.48 5.58
N ASN A 77 -11.03 -9.57 5.62
CA ASN A 77 -11.00 -8.46 6.58
C ASN A 77 -11.63 -7.16 6.04
N SER A 78 -12.06 -7.11 4.78
CA SER A 78 -12.65 -5.90 4.17
C SER A 78 -14.08 -5.59 4.63
N ASP A 79 -14.81 -6.55 5.22
CA ASP A 79 -16.25 -6.42 5.56
C ASP A 79 -17.05 -5.77 4.41
N GLY A 80 -16.95 -6.36 3.21
CA GLY A 80 -17.64 -5.86 2.02
C GLY A 80 -17.20 -4.45 1.58
N GLY A 81 -15.98 -4.04 1.94
CA GLY A 81 -15.40 -2.73 1.62
C GLY A 81 -15.62 -1.65 2.67
N LYS A 82 -16.24 -1.97 3.82
CA LYS A 82 -16.35 -1.02 4.95
C LYS A 82 -15.00 -0.81 5.62
N ASN A 83 -14.20 -1.86 5.75
CA ASN A 83 -12.85 -1.76 6.29
C ASN A 83 -11.89 -1.32 5.19
N LYS A 84 -11.28 -0.16 5.39
CA LYS A 84 -10.37 0.47 4.44
C LYS A 84 -8.93 0.31 4.89
N PHE A 85 -8.11 -0.26 4.01
CA PHE A 85 -6.67 -0.44 4.20
C PHE A 85 -5.92 0.62 3.39
N LEU A 86 -4.88 1.21 3.99
CA LEU A 86 -3.95 2.09 3.30
C LEU A 86 -2.57 1.47 3.28
N VAL A 87 -1.96 1.36 2.11
CA VAL A 87 -0.55 0.98 1.95
C VAL A 87 0.20 2.19 1.42
N ILE A 88 1.16 2.67 2.20
CA ILE A 88 2.05 3.77 1.86
C ILE A 88 3.40 3.16 1.49
N LEU A 89 3.83 3.39 0.25
CA LEU A 89 5.16 3.03 -0.21
C LEU A 89 5.99 4.31 -0.30
N ASP A 90 7.05 4.39 0.50
CA ASP A 90 7.98 5.51 0.51
C ASP A 90 9.30 5.12 -0.16
N ASP A 91 10.00 6.11 -0.71
CA ASP A 91 11.29 5.94 -1.39
C ASP A 91 11.26 4.86 -2.49
N VAL A 92 10.29 4.98 -3.41
CA VAL A 92 10.05 4.03 -4.50
C VAL A 92 10.84 4.43 -5.75
N TRP A 93 11.81 3.59 -6.14
CA TRP A 93 12.66 3.83 -7.31
C TRP A 93 12.25 3.04 -8.56
N GLN A 94 11.46 1.98 -8.41
CA GLN A 94 10.98 1.15 -9.52
C GLN A 94 9.45 0.94 -9.43
N PRO A 95 8.75 0.72 -10.55
CA PRO A 95 7.32 0.43 -10.53
C PRO A 95 6.97 -0.76 -9.63
N VAL A 96 5.91 -0.61 -8.82
CA VAL A 96 5.37 -1.66 -7.95
C VAL A 96 4.02 -2.10 -8.50
N ASP A 97 3.84 -3.41 -8.71
CA ASP A 97 2.52 -3.96 -9.00
C ASP A 97 1.75 -4.21 -7.70
N MET A 98 0.54 -3.64 -7.61
CA MET A 98 -0.34 -3.87 -6.46
C MET A 98 -0.86 -5.30 -6.43
N GLU A 99 -0.98 -5.96 -7.59
CA GLU A 99 -1.41 -7.34 -7.64
C GLU A 99 -0.38 -8.26 -6.98
N ASP A 100 0.91 -7.93 -7.06
CA ASP A 100 1.97 -8.69 -6.40
C ASP A 100 1.84 -8.69 -4.87
N ILE A 101 1.22 -7.66 -4.29
CA ILE A 101 1.01 -7.55 -2.84
C ILE A 101 -0.41 -7.96 -2.41
N GLY A 102 -1.15 -8.62 -3.31
CA GLY A 102 -2.49 -9.14 -3.04
C GLY A 102 -3.61 -8.10 -3.10
N LEU A 103 -3.30 -6.87 -3.53
CA LEU A 103 -4.26 -5.79 -3.69
C LEU A 103 -4.71 -5.74 -5.15
N SER A 104 -5.93 -6.20 -5.43
CA SER A 104 -6.51 -6.02 -6.76
C SER A 104 -6.84 -4.55 -7.00
N ARG A 105 -6.71 -4.12 -8.26
CA ARG A 105 -7.26 -2.83 -8.67
C ARG A 105 -8.78 -2.87 -8.45
N LEU A 106 -9.29 -1.97 -7.62
CA LEU A 106 -10.72 -1.67 -7.58
C LEU A 106 -11.23 -1.42 -9.00
N PRO A 107 -12.39 -1.97 -9.40
CA PRO A 107 -13.04 -1.50 -10.62
C PRO A 107 -13.39 -0.02 -10.40
N ASN A 108 -12.97 0.82 -11.35
CA ASN A 108 -13.17 2.28 -11.41
C ASN A 108 -12.10 3.14 -10.72
N GLN A 109 -11.19 3.66 -11.53
CA GLN A 109 -10.40 4.85 -11.18
C GLN A 109 -10.75 5.94 -12.18
N GLY A 110 -11.51 6.95 -11.72
CA GLY A 110 -11.64 8.21 -12.43
C GLY A 110 -10.27 8.88 -12.49
N VAL A 111 -9.72 9.00 -13.70
CA VAL A 111 -8.52 9.77 -13.96
C VAL A 111 -8.91 11.25 -13.83
N ILE A 112 -8.41 11.92 -12.80
CA ILE A 112 -8.38 13.38 -12.77
C ILE A 112 -7.07 13.80 -13.43
N SER A 113 -7.13 14.10 -14.73
CA SER A 113 -6.07 14.86 -15.40
C SER A 113 -6.30 16.34 -15.09
N GLY A 114 -5.34 16.99 -14.45
CA GLY A 114 -5.28 18.46 -14.43
C GLY A 114 -4.86 18.96 -15.81
N SER A 115 -5.68 19.83 -16.39
CA SER A 115 -5.32 20.67 -17.53
C SER A 115 -4.35 21.77 -17.12
#